data_AF-A0A8T5IHA7-F1
#
_entry.id   AF-A0A8T5IHA7-F1
#
_cell.length_a   1.000
_cell.length_b   1.000
_cell.length_c   1.000
_cell.angle_alpha   90.00
_cell.angle_beta   90.00
_cell.angle_gamma   90.00
#
_symmetry.space_group_name_H-M   'P 1'
#
loop_
_entity.id
_entity.type
_entity.pdbx_description
1 polymer ?
#
loop_
_entity_poly.entity_id
_entity_poly.type
_entity_poly.pdbx_seq_one_letter_code
_entity_poly.pdbx_strand_id
1 'polypeptide(L)'
;MKELIRNLFPVKQAGAMNYLWEDDPALRLSVAKSVGTKLLSKEAIYSDAPSQVMALMSLASFANSDQECIHVAGAINKLVTSRDPLPLVSVHRGYALASRCLISLGMFYKGIEHRHKYHGAPNPSFYRKIGKQTFDTIGQKGIAGNFEKWETFLQEIFI
;
A
#
# COMPACT_ATOMS: atom_id res chain seq x y z
N MET A 1 8.76 -12.94 -1.51
CA MET A 1 8.43 -12.99 -2.96
C MET A 1 8.63 -14.38 -3.55
N LYS A 2 9.83 -14.99 -3.50
CA LYS A 2 10.05 -16.33 -4.09
C LYS A 2 9.09 -17.40 -3.58
N GLU A 3 8.86 -17.39 -2.27
CA GLU A 3 7.95 -18.33 -1.62
C GLU A 3 6.49 -18.08 -2.02
N LEU A 4 6.10 -16.81 -2.13
CA LEU A 4 4.79 -16.41 -2.63
C LEU A 4 4.53 -16.92 -4.06
N ILE A 5 5.53 -16.81 -4.93
CA ILE A 5 5.46 -17.34 -6.31
C ILE A 5 5.27 -18.86 -6.30
N ARG A 6 6.02 -19.61 -5.48
CA ARG A 6 5.89 -21.07 -5.37
C ARG A 6 4.51 -21.52 -4.90
N ASN A 7 3.90 -20.76 -3.99
CA ASN A 7 2.59 -21.09 -3.44
C ASN A 7 1.42 -20.73 -4.37
N LEU A 8 1.61 -19.73 -5.23
CA LEU A 8 0.55 -19.23 -6.12
C LEU A 8 0.48 -19.96 -7.46
N PHE A 9 1.62 -20.38 -7.99
CA PHE A 9 1.76 -20.88 -9.37
C PHE A 9 2.21 -22.36 -9.41
N PRO A 10 1.83 -23.12 -10.46
CA PRO A 10 2.37 -24.45 -10.70
C PRO A 10 3.89 -24.45 -10.77
N VAL A 11 4.53 -25.54 -10.33
CA VAL A 11 6.00 -25.68 -10.17
C VAL A 11 6.80 -25.15 -11.38
N LYS A 12 6.39 -25.51 -12.61
CA LYS A 12 7.08 -25.08 -13.84
C LYS A 12 7.00 -23.56 -14.06
N GLN A 13 5.82 -22.95 -13.82
CA GLN A 13 5.63 -21.51 -13.94
C GLN A 13 6.34 -20.76 -12.81
N ALA A 14 6.26 -21.28 -11.58
CA ALA A 14 6.95 -20.71 -10.43
C ALA A 14 8.48 -20.70 -10.63
N GLY A 15 9.06 -21.74 -11.24
CA GLY A 15 10.48 -21.78 -11.59
C GLY A 15 10.89 -20.65 -12.53
N ALA A 16 10.14 -20.46 -13.63
CA ALA A 16 10.40 -19.39 -14.59
C ALA A 16 10.24 -17.99 -13.96
N MET A 17 9.17 -17.77 -13.18
CA MET A 17 8.94 -16.47 -12.53
C MET A 17 10.00 -16.13 -11.49
N ASN A 18 10.49 -17.11 -10.73
CA ASN A 18 11.59 -16.89 -9.78
C ASN A 18 12.89 -16.52 -10.49
N TYR A 19 13.21 -17.18 -11.61
CA TYR A 19 14.34 -16.82 -12.46
C TYR A 19 14.24 -15.37 -12.94
N LEU A 20 13.09 -14.97 -13.50
CA LEU A 20 12.87 -13.60 -13.96
C LEU A 20 12.96 -12.57 -12.82
N TRP A 21 12.48 -12.91 -11.63
CA TRP A 21 12.55 -12.03 -10.46
C TRP A 21 13.99 -11.77 -9.99
N GLU A 22 14.84 -12.80 -10.06
CA GLU A 22 16.23 -12.74 -9.59
C GLU A 22 17.13 -12.03 -10.60
N ASP A 23 17.06 -12.46 -11.86
CA ASP A 23 18.07 -12.13 -12.87
C ASP A 23 17.74 -10.88 -13.69
N ASP A 24 16.47 -10.46 -13.75
CA ASP A 24 16.07 -9.29 -14.53
C ASP A 24 15.30 -8.25 -13.69
N PRO A 25 15.99 -7.18 -13.22
CA PRO A 25 15.36 -6.09 -12.50
C PRO A 25 14.22 -5.41 -13.27
N ALA A 26 14.27 -5.35 -14.60
CA ALA A 26 13.25 -4.69 -15.42
C ALA A 26 11.93 -5.49 -15.46
N LEU A 27 11.99 -6.80 -15.25
CA LEU A 27 10.82 -7.68 -15.25
C LEU A 27 10.20 -7.87 -13.86
N ARG A 28 10.84 -7.40 -12.79
CA ARG A 28 10.33 -7.55 -11.42
C ARG A 28 8.93 -6.98 -11.25
N LEU A 29 8.62 -5.83 -11.84
CA LEU A 29 7.28 -5.26 -11.76
C LEU A 29 6.25 -6.15 -12.46
N SER A 30 6.56 -6.66 -13.64
CA SER A 30 5.66 -7.55 -14.39
C SER A 30 5.39 -8.86 -13.64
N VAL A 31 6.41 -9.40 -12.98
CA VAL A 31 6.28 -10.53 -12.07
C VAL A 31 5.39 -10.16 -10.87
N ALA A 32 5.64 -9.03 -10.22
CA ALA A 32 4.84 -8.56 -9.08
C ALA A 32 3.36 -8.35 -9.46
N LYS A 33 3.08 -7.78 -10.64
CA LYS A 33 1.72 -7.62 -11.15
C LYS A 33 1.03 -8.96 -11.36
N SER A 34 1.72 -9.91 -11.99
CA SER A 34 1.19 -11.26 -12.21
C SER A 34 0.88 -11.97 -10.89
N VAL A 35 1.78 -11.83 -9.90
CA VAL A 35 1.57 -12.31 -8.52
C VAL A 35 0.35 -11.63 -7.89
N GLY A 36 0.23 -10.30 -8.00
CA GLY A 36 -0.88 -9.51 -7.46
C GLY A 36 -2.23 -9.91 -8.05
N THR A 37 -2.31 -10.07 -9.38
CA THR A 37 -3.53 -10.55 -10.05
C THR A 37 -3.91 -11.95 -9.59
N LYS A 38 -2.92 -12.84 -9.41
CA LYS A 38 -3.18 -14.19 -8.91
C LYS A 38 -3.65 -14.17 -7.45
N LEU A 39 -3.12 -13.28 -6.63
CA LEU A 39 -3.58 -13.06 -5.25
C LEU A 39 -5.04 -12.63 -5.20
N LEU A 40 -5.47 -11.67 -6.03
CA LEU A 40 -6.89 -11.28 -6.07
C LEU A 40 -7.81 -12.43 -6.51
N SER A 41 -7.32 -13.33 -7.36
CA SER A 41 -8.10 -14.48 -7.86
C SER A 41 -8.20 -15.67 -6.89
N LYS A 42 -7.37 -15.71 -5.84
CA LYS A 42 -7.38 -16.76 -4.83
C LYS A 42 -7.78 -16.12 -3.51
N GLU A 43 -8.84 -16.62 -2.86
CA GLU A 43 -9.16 -16.29 -1.47
C GLU A 43 -8.13 -16.89 -0.50
N ALA A 44 -6.84 -16.66 -0.74
CA ALA A 44 -5.75 -17.24 0.03
C ALA A 44 -4.85 -16.13 0.56
N ILE A 45 -4.95 -15.91 1.86
CA ILE A 45 -4.01 -15.12 2.64
C ILE A 45 -2.77 -15.99 2.85
N TYR A 46 -1.67 -15.67 2.18
CA TYR A 46 -0.42 -16.40 2.38
C TYR A 46 0.37 -15.78 3.56
N SER A 47 1.35 -16.50 4.09
CA SER A 47 2.10 -16.12 5.29
C SER A 47 3.12 -14.99 5.11
N ASP A 48 3.48 -14.62 3.87
CA ASP A 48 4.46 -13.57 3.54
C ASP A 48 3.76 -12.22 3.27
N ALA A 49 3.35 -11.53 4.34
CA ALA A 49 2.59 -10.28 4.26
C ALA A 49 3.32 -9.16 3.46
N PRO A 50 4.64 -8.91 3.63
CA PRO A 50 5.30 -7.81 2.91
C PRO A 50 5.32 -7.99 1.39
N SER A 51 5.56 -9.21 0.92
CA SER A 51 5.63 -9.48 -0.51
C SER A 51 4.25 -9.46 -1.16
N GLN A 52 3.21 -9.86 -0.43
CA GLN A 52 1.82 -9.75 -0.89
C GLN A 52 1.41 -8.29 -1.04
N VAL A 53 1.66 -7.47 -0.02
CA VAL A 53 1.36 -6.04 -0.07
C VAL A 53 2.08 -5.38 -1.24
N MET A 54 3.36 -5.69 -1.46
CA MET A 54 4.10 -5.17 -2.62
C MET A 54 3.47 -5.61 -3.96
N ALA A 55 3.12 -6.90 -4.10
CA ALA A 55 2.48 -7.41 -5.30
C ALA A 55 1.11 -6.75 -5.57
N LEU A 56 0.30 -6.54 -4.53
CA LEU A 56 -0.99 -5.85 -4.64
C LEU A 56 -0.81 -4.38 -5.05
N MET A 57 0.13 -3.66 -4.43
CA MET A 57 0.37 -2.24 -4.77
C MET A 57 0.90 -2.07 -6.20
N SER A 58 1.59 -3.08 -6.74
CA SER A 58 2.06 -3.04 -8.14
C SER A 58 0.92 -3.02 -9.17
N LEU A 59 -0.31 -3.36 -8.76
CA LEU A 59 -1.50 -3.32 -9.63
C LEU A 59 -2.05 -1.90 -9.85
N ALA A 60 -1.58 -0.90 -9.10
CA ALA A 60 -2.02 0.48 -9.24
C ALA A 60 -1.57 1.08 -10.58
N SER A 61 -2.43 1.03 -11.59
CA SER A 61 -2.14 1.52 -12.96
C SER A 61 -1.93 3.03 -13.04
N PHE A 62 -2.40 3.77 -12.03
CA PHE A 62 -2.26 5.22 -11.94
C PHE A 62 -0.94 5.68 -11.30
N ALA A 63 -0.15 4.76 -10.73
CA ALA A 63 1.12 5.10 -10.10
C ALA A 63 2.11 5.59 -11.17
N ASN A 64 2.88 6.64 -10.87
CA ASN A 64 3.80 7.24 -11.83
C ASN A 64 5.12 6.45 -11.96
N SER A 65 5.40 5.56 -11.01
CA SER A 65 6.62 4.77 -10.98
C SER A 65 6.51 3.56 -10.05
N ASP A 66 7.37 2.58 -10.26
CA ASP A 66 7.51 1.41 -9.37
C ASP A 66 7.91 1.82 -7.95
N GLN A 67 8.73 2.87 -7.86
CA GLN A 67 9.16 3.42 -6.58
C GLN A 67 7.99 3.96 -5.76
N GLU A 68 6.99 4.54 -6.43
CA GLU A 68 5.73 4.98 -5.79
C GLU A 68 5.02 3.78 -5.13
N CYS A 69 4.85 2.68 -5.87
CA CYS A 69 4.24 1.46 -5.37
C CYS A 69 5.03 0.84 -4.20
N ILE A 70 6.36 0.84 -4.29
CA ILE A 70 7.26 0.35 -3.23
C ILE A 70 7.11 1.19 -1.96
N HIS A 71 7.05 2.52 -2.09
CA HIS A 71 6.85 3.41 -0.94
C HIS A 71 5.49 3.20 -0.27
N VAL A 72 4.41 3.06 -1.05
CA VAL A 72 3.07 2.76 -0.49
C VAL A 72 3.05 1.40 0.19
N ALA A 73 3.64 0.37 -0.43
CA ALA A 73 3.77 -0.95 0.19
C ALA A 73 4.56 -0.90 1.50
N GLY A 74 5.65 -0.13 1.54
CA GLY A 74 6.43 0.12 2.75
C GLY A 74 5.63 0.84 3.84
N ALA A 75 4.79 1.81 3.47
CA ALA A 75 3.90 2.50 4.39
C ALA A 75 2.92 1.54 5.06
N ILE A 76 2.26 0.66 4.28
CA ILE A 76 1.33 -0.36 4.78
C ILE A 76 2.05 -1.32 5.72
N ASN A 77 3.17 -1.92 5.28
CA ASN A 77 3.90 -2.90 6.08
C ASN A 77 4.38 -2.34 7.44
N LYS A 78 4.81 -1.07 7.45
CA LYS A 78 5.18 -0.39 8.70
C LYS A 78 3.99 -0.11 9.61
N LEU A 79 2.80 0.06 9.03
CA LEU A 79 1.58 0.36 9.78
C LEU A 79 0.90 -0.89 10.32
N VAL A 80 0.89 -1.99 9.57
CA VAL A 80 0.40 -3.30 10.02
C VAL A 80 1.15 -3.78 11.26
N THR A 81 2.42 -3.43 11.39
CA THR A 81 3.25 -3.76 12.57
C THR A 81 3.15 -2.73 13.71
N SER A 82 2.40 -1.64 13.52
CA SER A 82 2.28 -0.57 14.50
C SER A 82 1.03 -0.73 15.38
N ARG A 83 1.16 -0.39 16.66
CA ARG A 83 0.05 -0.51 17.64
C ARG A 83 -1.11 0.46 17.40
N ASP A 84 -0.83 1.60 16.75
CA ASP A 84 -1.84 2.61 16.42
C ASP A 84 -1.66 3.07 14.96
N PRO A 85 -2.58 2.68 14.06
CA PRO A 85 -2.53 3.10 12.67
C PRO A 85 -2.98 4.54 12.46
N LEU A 86 -3.57 5.20 13.46
CA LEU A 86 -4.26 6.46 13.28
C LEU A 86 -3.33 7.68 13.29
N PRO A 87 -3.62 8.71 12.47
CA PRO A 87 -2.82 9.92 12.41
C PRO A 87 -3.09 10.86 13.60
N LEU A 88 -2.17 10.90 14.56
CA LEU A 88 -2.09 11.95 15.56
C LEU A 88 -1.15 13.08 15.12
N VAL A 89 -1.70 14.22 14.68
CA VAL A 89 -0.91 15.37 14.18
C VAL A 89 0.00 16.01 15.23
N SER A 90 -0.31 15.86 16.52
CA SER A 90 0.52 16.33 17.63
C SER A 90 1.74 15.44 17.89
N VAL A 91 1.68 14.17 17.46
CA VAL A 91 2.69 13.15 17.80
C VAL A 91 3.51 12.76 16.57
N HIS A 92 2.87 12.55 15.44
CA HIS A 92 3.51 12.05 14.23
C HIS A 92 3.99 13.19 13.34
N ARG A 93 5.10 12.98 12.62
CA ARG A 93 5.66 13.94 11.66
C ARG A 93 6.20 13.24 10.41
N GLY A 94 6.39 14.02 9.34
CA GLY A 94 7.00 13.57 8.09
C GLY A 94 6.34 12.28 7.56
N TYR A 95 7.17 11.31 7.16
CA TYR A 95 6.69 10.05 6.60
C TYR A 95 5.71 9.30 7.52
N ALA A 96 5.92 9.32 8.84
CA ALA A 96 5.05 8.63 9.79
C ALA A 96 3.63 9.22 9.81
N LEU A 97 3.52 10.55 9.74
CA LEU A 97 2.23 11.22 9.65
C LEU A 97 1.57 10.99 8.28
N ALA A 98 2.34 11.16 7.20
CA ALA A 98 1.84 11.03 5.84
C ALA A 98 1.27 9.63 5.56
N SER A 99 2.03 8.59 5.91
CA SER A 99 1.60 7.19 5.79
C SER A 99 0.35 6.91 6.62
N ARG A 100 0.27 7.38 7.87
CA ARG A 100 -0.90 7.20 8.73
C ARG A 100 -2.15 7.84 8.15
N CYS A 101 -2.04 9.04 7.61
CA CYS A 101 -3.15 9.70 6.92
C CYS A 101 -3.63 8.85 5.74
N LEU A 102 -2.72 8.42 4.86
CA LEU A 102 -3.07 7.65 3.68
C LEU A 102 -3.73 6.32 4.04
N ILE A 103 -3.10 5.53 4.90
CA ILE A 103 -3.59 4.20 5.26
C ILE A 103 -4.86 4.29 6.10
N SER A 104 -4.98 5.25 7.01
CA SER A 104 -6.21 5.39 7.80
C SER A 104 -7.41 5.81 6.95
N LEU A 105 -7.19 6.66 5.95
CA LEU A 105 -8.24 7.00 4.97
C LEU A 105 -8.52 5.84 4.01
N GLY A 106 -7.49 5.10 3.59
CA GLY A 106 -7.61 3.99 2.64
C GLY A 106 -8.17 2.70 3.24
N MET A 107 -7.95 2.42 4.52
CA MET A 107 -8.36 1.14 5.14
C MET A 107 -9.36 1.32 6.28
N PHE A 108 -9.43 2.52 6.88
CA PHE A 108 -10.21 2.76 8.11
C PHE A 108 -11.11 4.00 8.00
N TYR A 109 -11.57 4.35 6.78
CA TYR A 109 -12.35 5.57 6.52
C TYR A 109 -13.55 5.73 7.47
N LYS A 110 -14.38 4.69 7.62
CA LYS A 110 -15.54 4.69 8.52
C LYS A 110 -15.14 4.93 9.98
N GLY A 111 -13.98 4.44 10.40
CA GLY A 111 -13.44 4.68 11.74
C GLY A 111 -13.04 6.13 11.96
N ILE A 112 -12.43 6.77 10.96
CA ILE A 112 -12.12 8.21 10.99
C ILE A 112 -13.41 9.03 11.05
N GLU A 113 -14.37 8.73 10.18
CA GLU A 113 -15.65 9.45 10.12
C GLU A 113 -16.41 9.35 11.45
N HIS A 114 -16.47 8.16 12.04
CA HIS A 114 -17.07 7.94 13.34
C HIS A 114 -16.38 8.79 14.43
N ARG A 115 -15.05 8.80 14.48
CA ARG A 115 -14.30 9.63 15.46
C ARG A 115 -14.48 11.12 15.24
N HIS A 116 -14.60 11.57 13.99
CA HIS A 116 -14.91 12.96 13.71
C HIS A 116 -16.29 13.33 14.28
N LYS A 117 -17.29 12.48 14.04
CA LYS A 117 -18.68 12.71 14.46
C LYS A 117 -18.88 12.65 15.98
N TYR A 118 -18.19 11.73 16.67
CA TYR A 118 -18.49 11.40 18.07
C TYR A 118 -17.36 11.70 19.06
N HIS A 119 -16.13 11.94 18.60
CA HIS A 119 -14.95 12.05 19.47
C HIS A 119 -14.08 13.29 19.19
N GLY A 120 -14.61 14.28 18.45
CA GLY A 120 -13.92 15.55 18.21
C GLY A 120 -12.64 15.44 17.36
N ALA A 121 -12.45 14.32 16.65
CA ALA A 121 -11.32 14.19 15.75
C ALA A 121 -11.47 15.13 14.53
N PRO A 122 -10.36 15.59 13.93
CA PRO A 122 -10.39 16.27 12.64
C PRO A 122 -11.18 15.50 11.59
N ASN A 123 -11.82 16.23 10.66
CA ASN A 123 -12.58 15.60 9.57
C ASN A 123 -11.64 14.83 8.60
N PRO A 124 -12.16 13.83 7.86
CA PRO A 124 -11.36 13.07 6.88
C PRO A 124 -10.62 13.96 5.86
N SER A 125 -11.26 15.03 5.39
CA SER A 125 -10.66 15.98 4.43
C SER A 125 -9.45 16.72 4.99
N PHE A 126 -9.40 16.97 6.30
CA PHE A 126 -8.23 17.53 6.97
C PHE A 126 -7.05 16.56 6.91
N TYR A 127 -7.27 15.27 7.26
CA TYR A 127 -6.21 14.27 7.17
C TYR A 127 -5.72 14.06 5.75
N ARG A 128 -6.62 14.14 4.76
CA ARG A 128 -6.27 14.06 3.34
C ARG A 128 -5.36 15.22 2.94
N LYS A 129 -5.74 16.46 3.30
CA LYS A 129 -4.92 17.66 3.05
C LYS A 129 -3.54 17.55 3.69
N ILE A 130 -3.48 17.16 4.97
CA ILE A 130 -2.22 16.99 5.71
C ILE A 130 -1.37 15.88 5.09
N GLY A 131 -1.95 14.74 4.74
CA GLY A 131 -1.25 13.62 4.11
C GLY A 131 -0.60 14.03 2.79
N LYS A 132 -1.37 14.67 1.89
CA LYS A 132 -0.88 15.21 0.61
C LYS A 132 0.27 16.19 0.79
N GLN A 133 0.08 17.20 1.64
CA GLN A 133 1.10 18.21 1.90
C GLN A 133 2.37 17.59 2.50
N THR A 134 2.22 16.63 3.41
CA THR A 134 3.36 16.00 4.06
C THR A 134 4.14 15.12 3.10
N PHE A 135 3.47 14.33 2.24
CA PHE A 135 4.15 13.54 1.19
C PHE A 135 4.89 14.42 0.19
N ASP A 136 4.29 15.54 -0.22
CA ASP A 136 4.95 16.51 -1.11
C ASP A 136 6.20 17.11 -0.44
N THR A 137 6.08 17.52 0.82
CA THR A 137 7.19 18.10 1.62
C THR A 137 8.36 17.14 1.78
N ILE A 138 8.11 15.84 1.93
CA ILE A 138 9.18 14.82 2.06
C ILE A 138 9.66 14.26 0.71
N GLY A 139 9.27 14.88 -0.41
CA GLY A 139 9.75 14.53 -1.75
C GLY A 139 9.01 13.36 -2.43
N GLN A 140 7.93 12.84 -1.84
CA GLN A 140 7.11 11.77 -2.42
C GLN A 140 5.95 12.33 -3.26
N LYS A 141 6.31 13.15 -4.26
CA LYS A 141 5.35 13.91 -5.09
C LYS A 141 4.36 13.03 -5.86
N GLY A 142 4.78 11.86 -6.31
CA GLY A 142 3.89 10.89 -6.98
C GLY A 142 2.72 10.47 -6.10
N ILE A 143 3.02 10.09 -4.85
CA ILE A 143 2.00 9.73 -3.86
C ILE A 143 1.13 10.93 -3.52
N ALA A 144 1.72 12.12 -3.34
CA ALA A 144 0.95 13.34 -3.06
C ALA A 144 -0.03 13.70 -4.18
N GLY A 145 0.39 13.57 -5.45
CA GLY A 145 -0.44 13.84 -6.63
C GLY A 145 -1.53 12.79 -6.87
N ASN A 146 -1.27 11.53 -6.49
CA ASN A 146 -2.20 10.41 -6.62
C ASN A 146 -2.90 10.03 -5.30
N PHE A 147 -2.85 10.87 -4.26
CA PHE A 147 -3.24 10.49 -2.91
C PHE A 147 -4.66 9.94 -2.81
N GLU A 148 -5.63 10.62 -3.42
CA GLU A 148 -7.02 10.17 -3.46
C GLU A 148 -7.19 8.86 -4.24
N LYS A 149 -6.42 8.67 -5.32
CA LYS A 149 -6.45 7.41 -6.08
C LYS A 149 -5.90 6.26 -5.24
N TRP A 150 -4.83 6.51 -4.47
CA TRP A 150 -4.31 5.53 -3.51
C TRP A 150 -5.31 5.24 -2.39
N GLU A 151 -5.99 6.26 -1.86
CA GLU A 151 -7.06 6.07 -0.88
C GLU A 151 -8.14 5.13 -1.42
N THR A 152 -8.71 5.42 -2.59
CA THR A 152 -9.73 4.59 -3.23
C THR A 152 -9.23 3.18 -3.52
N PHE A 153 -8.03 3.05 -4.09
CA PHE A 153 -7.43 1.76 -4.41
C PHE A 153 -7.22 0.88 -3.18
N LEU A 154 -6.80 1.46 -2.05
CA LEU A 154 -6.65 0.73 -0.80
C LEU A 154 -8.00 0.28 -0.23
N GLN A 155 -9.06 1.08 -0.40
CA GLN A 155 -10.40 0.69 -0.01
C GLN A 155 -10.86 -0.52 -0.84
N GLU A 156 -10.65 -0.50 -2.16
CA GLU A 156 -11.06 -1.58 -3.06
C GLU A 156 -10.30 -2.91 -2.84
N ILE A 157 -9.03 -2.85 -2.42
CA ILE A 157 -8.22 -4.06 -2.23
C ILE A 157 -8.43 -4.71 -0.86
N PHE A 158 -8.70 -3.92 0.17
CA PHE A 158 -8.72 -4.40 1.56
C PHE A 158 -10.11 -4.38 2.22
N ILE A 159 -11.17 -3.91 1.53
CA ILE A 159 -12.57 -3.90 1.99
C ILE A 159 -13.43 -4.62 0.97
#